data_AF-A0AAW2LSX9-F1
#
_entry.id   AF-A0AAW2LSX9-F1
#
_cell.length_a   1.000
_cell.length_b   1.000
_cell.length_c   1.000
_cell.angle_alpha   90.00
_cell.angle_beta   90.00
_cell.angle_gamma   90.00
#
_symmetry.space_group_name_H-M   'P 1'
#
loop_
_entity.id
_entity.type
_entity.pdbx_description
1 polymer ?
#
loop_
_entity_poly.entity_id
_entity_poly.type
_entity_poly.pdbx_seq_one_letter_code
_entity_poly.pdbx_strand_id
1 'polypeptide(L)'
;MAESAHSLLQERKYPFIFAFFILLIFVTLRLISNSQTPAATAADLAKSNPFPSNPKTPPLSSPSNSSTISLNNDSSIGNITTDSNTNTGASVDNAAAVDDGDQVVDVEWELCKGSAAVDYIPCLDNWNAIKALPSRRHMEHRERHCPDPTPKCLVPLPKGYRIPVPWPKSRDMIWYNNVPHPKLTEYKKDQHWVVKSGDYFVFPGGGTQFKNGVNQYIESIEKTLPVIEWGKKTRVILDVGCGVASFGGALLDRNVITVSFAPKDEHEAQIQFALERGIPAMLSVIGTQKLTFPDNSYDLIHCARCRVHWDADGGKPLMELNRMLRPGGYFIWYVPLDSCLVPLPVDSDKWPSPWPERLINTPQSLSAEPDAEETFKGDTRHWSALVSEVYLGGLGINWSSVRNVMDMNAGYGSFAAALINQPLWVMNVVPIHRPDTLSAIFDRGLIGTYHDWCESFNTYPRTYDLLHSSFLLRNLSMRCDIIAVAAEMDRILRPGGYLLVQDTIETITKITPILKSLQWSIKVHQEQFLVGTKDFWRPDAGN
;
A
#
# COMPACT_ATOMS: atom_id res chain seq x y z
N MET A 1 43.19 -55.94 -25.97
CA MET A 1 42.87 -54.51 -25.74
C MET A 1 43.01 -54.15 -24.26
N ALA A 2 44.20 -54.36 -23.69
CA ALA A 2 44.46 -54.20 -22.26
C ALA A 2 45.63 -53.22 -21.99
N GLU A 3 45.79 -52.20 -22.84
CA GLU A 3 46.81 -51.16 -22.67
C GLU A 3 46.25 -49.71 -22.74
N SER A 4 44.93 -49.52 -22.81
CA SER A 4 44.36 -48.17 -23.04
C SER A 4 43.75 -47.50 -21.80
N ALA A 5 43.63 -48.18 -20.65
CA ALA A 5 42.97 -47.59 -19.47
C ALA A 5 43.95 -46.88 -18.53
N HIS A 6 45.22 -47.32 -18.50
CA HIS A 6 46.21 -46.78 -17.56
C HIS A 6 46.79 -45.43 -18.02
N SER A 7 46.78 -45.13 -19.33
CA SER A 7 47.24 -43.82 -19.85
C SER A 7 46.17 -42.72 -19.75
N LEU A 8 44.89 -43.08 -19.64
CA LEU A 8 43.79 -42.12 -19.53
C LEU A 8 43.63 -41.54 -18.11
N LEU A 9 44.21 -42.20 -17.10
CA LEU A 9 44.15 -41.79 -15.70
C LEU A 9 45.27 -40.83 -15.27
N GLN A 10 46.30 -40.61 -16.11
CA GLN A 10 47.42 -39.72 -15.76
C GLN A 10 47.34 -38.30 -16.34
N GLU A 11 46.45 -38.03 -17.31
CA GLU A 11 46.17 -36.65 -17.74
C GLU A 11 44.82 -36.15 -17.18
N ARG A 12 44.85 -35.47 -16.03
CA ARG A 12 43.73 -34.68 -15.49
C ARG A 12 43.40 -33.47 -16.40
N LYS A 13 42.89 -33.71 -17.61
CA LYS A 13 42.48 -32.60 -18.51
C LYS A 13 40.99 -32.34 -18.58
N TYR A 14 40.11 -33.26 -18.18
CA TYR A 14 38.66 -33.05 -18.32
C TYR A 14 37.83 -33.64 -17.16
N PRO A 15 37.91 -33.08 -15.93
CA PRO A 15 37.11 -33.53 -14.79
C PRO A 15 35.60 -33.43 -15.04
N PHE A 16 35.17 -32.52 -15.92
CA PHE A 16 33.76 -32.32 -16.28
C PHE A 16 33.17 -33.47 -17.09
N ILE A 17 33.95 -34.15 -17.94
CA ILE A 17 33.46 -35.25 -18.76
C ILE A 17 33.18 -36.48 -17.88
N PHE A 18 34.04 -36.71 -16.89
CA PHE A 18 33.87 -37.80 -15.92
C PHE A 18 32.65 -37.57 -15.01
N ALA A 19 32.48 -36.33 -14.52
CA ALA A 19 31.31 -35.94 -13.74
C ALA A 19 30.00 -36.06 -14.55
N PHE A 20 30.02 -35.69 -15.83
CA PHE A 20 28.88 -35.82 -16.73
C PHE A 20 28.51 -37.28 -16.99
N PHE A 21 29.49 -38.16 -17.20
CA PHE A 21 29.24 -39.60 -17.36
C PHE A 21 28.64 -40.24 -16.10
N ILE A 22 29.14 -39.87 -14.92
CA ILE A 22 28.57 -40.34 -13.65
C ILE A 22 27.12 -39.85 -13.50
N LEU A 23 26.85 -38.58 -13.81
CA LEU A 23 25.50 -38.01 -13.75
C LEU A 23 24.54 -38.76 -14.70
N LEU A 24 25.00 -39.09 -15.91
CA LEU A 24 24.20 -39.82 -16.89
C LEU A 24 23.86 -41.24 -16.42
N ILE A 25 24.81 -41.92 -15.77
CA ILE A 25 24.60 -43.24 -15.15
C ILE A 25 23.57 -43.16 -14.01
N PHE A 26 23.63 -42.13 -13.17
CA PHE A 26 22.63 -41.94 -12.10
C PHE A 26 21.23 -41.61 -12.63
N VAL A 27 21.13 -40.80 -13.69
CA VAL A 27 19.85 -40.45 -14.33
C VAL A 27 19.23 -41.68 -15.00
N THR A 28 20.04 -42.48 -15.71
CA THR A 28 19.57 -43.73 -16.34
C THR A 28 19.15 -44.78 -15.31
N LEU A 29 19.90 -44.95 -14.22
CA LEU A 29 19.51 -45.83 -13.11
C LEU A 29 18.20 -45.36 -12.45
N ARG A 30 17.99 -44.05 -12.26
CA ARG A 30 16.74 -43.49 -11.74
C ARG A 30 15.55 -43.71 -12.68
N LEU A 31 15.75 -43.61 -14.00
CA LEU A 31 14.71 -43.85 -14.99
C LEU A 31 14.30 -45.33 -15.05
N ILE A 32 15.24 -46.26 -14.89
CA ILE A 32 14.98 -47.71 -14.87
C ILE A 32 14.35 -48.14 -13.53
N SER A 33 14.70 -47.49 -12.41
CA SER A 33 14.08 -47.78 -11.10
C SER A 33 12.66 -47.24 -10.95
N ASN A 34 12.23 -46.29 -11.79
CA ASN A 34 10.91 -45.65 -11.68
C ASN A 34 9.85 -46.28 -12.60
N SER A 35 10.21 -47.28 -13.43
CA SER A 35 9.28 -48.00 -14.30
C SER A 35 8.55 -49.17 -13.63
N GLN A 36 8.64 -49.31 -12.30
CA GLN A 36 7.89 -50.29 -11.51
C GLN A 36 7.21 -49.63 -10.30
N THR A 37 6.12 -48.91 -10.54
CA THR A 37 5.08 -48.64 -9.53
C THR A 37 3.73 -49.08 -10.10
N PRO A 38 2.92 -49.87 -9.38
CA PRO A 38 1.61 -50.27 -9.89
C PRO A 38 0.67 -49.05 -9.85
N ALA A 39 -0.07 -48.84 -10.95
CA ALA A 39 -1.16 -47.88 -10.97
C ALA A 39 -2.25 -48.33 -9.98
N ALA A 40 -2.51 -47.53 -8.94
CA ALA A 40 -3.64 -47.76 -8.05
C ALA A 40 -4.95 -47.57 -8.84
N THR A 41 -5.77 -48.61 -8.91
CA THR A 41 -7.09 -48.55 -9.54
C THR A 41 -8.09 -47.85 -8.62
N ALA A 42 -9.06 -47.16 -9.21
CA ALA A 42 -10.13 -46.41 -8.54
C ALA A 42 -11.04 -47.23 -7.57
N ALA A 43 -10.77 -48.51 -7.36
CA ALA A 43 -11.47 -49.39 -6.43
C ALA A 43 -10.89 -49.37 -4.99
N ASP A 44 -9.67 -48.88 -4.78
CA ASP A 44 -9.01 -48.89 -3.46
C ASP A 44 -9.39 -47.68 -2.57
N LEU A 45 -10.05 -46.66 -3.12
CA LEU A 45 -10.55 -45.50 -2.38
C LEU A 45 -11.97 -45.66 -1.80
N ALA A 46 -12.62 -46.81 -2.04
CA ALA A 46 -14.01 -47.05 -1.62
C ALA A 46 -14.15 -47.77 -0.25
N LYS A 47 -13.07 -47.90 0.53
CA LYS A 47 -13.11 -48.54 1.86
C LYS A 47 -12.46 -47.67 2.94
N SER A 48 -13.10 -46.56 3.27
CA SER A 48 -12.95 -45.94 4.60
C SER A 48 -14.33 -45.79 5.23
N ASN A 49 -14.56 -46.50 6.34
CA ASN A 49 -15.78 -46.43 7.12
C ASN A 49 -16.09 -45.00 7.60
N PRO A 50 -17.37 -44.63 7.82
CA PRO A 50 -17.74 -43.30 8.30
C PRO A 50 -17.31 -43.10 9.75
N PHE A 51 -16.68 -41.96 10.06
CA PHE A 51 -16.44 -41.53 11.44
C PHE A 51 -17.76 -41.10 12.12
N PRO A 52 -17.94 -41.38 13.42
CA PRO A 52 -19.17 -41.08 14.15
C PRO A 52 -19.33 -39.58 14.45
N SER A 53 -20.54 -39.08 14.26
CA SER A 53 -20.99 -37.73 14.62
C SER A 53 -21.18 -37.57 16.13
N ASN A 54 -20.28 -36.83 16.79
CA ASN A 54 -20.56 -35.88 17.89
C ASN A 54 -19.28 -35.51 18.67
N PRO A 55 -18.98 -34.21 18.83
CA PRO A 55 -18.31 -33.72 20.02
C PRO A 55 -19.31 -32.98 20.92
N LYS A 56 -19.43 -33.44 22.18
CA LYS A 56 -20.07 -32.70 23.27
C LYS A 56 -19.30 -31.41 23.53
N THR A 57 -20.01 -30.29 23.60
CA THR A 57 -19.52 -28.98 24.03
C THR A 57 -19.16 -28.98 25.53
N PRO A 58 -17.99 -28.47 25.93
CA PRO A 58 -17.71 -28.10 27.33
C PRO A 58 -18.36 -26.74 27.67
N PRO A 59 -18.79 -26.49 28.91
CA PRO A 59 -19.40 -25.22 29.29
C PRO A 59 -18.37 -24.09 29.42
N LEU A 60 -18.80 -22.91 28.99
CA LEU A 60 -18.09 -21.64 29.01
C LEU A 60 -17.89 -21.15 30.46
N SER A 61 -16.64 -20.97 30.89
CA SER A 61 -16.31 -20.33 32.17
C SER A 61 -16.25 -18.80 32.02
N SER A 62 -17.10 -18.11 32.76
CA SER A 62 -17.21 -16.65 32.86
C SER A 62 -15.95 -16.01 33.43
N PRO A 63 -15.50 -14.83 32.96
CA PRO A 63 -14.56 -14.00 33.70
C PRO A 63 -15.32 -13.12 34.70
N SER A 64 -15.01 -13.31 35.98
CA SER A 64 -15.40 -12.44 37.09
C SER A 64 -14.46 -11.23 37.22
N ASN A 65 -15.05 -10.11 37.62
CA ASN A 65 -14.48 -8.91 38.25
C ASN A 65 -13.83 -7.84 37.35
N SER A 66 -14.71 -6.91 36.95
CA SER A 66 -14.43 -5.52 36.62
C SER A 66 -13.88 -4.75 37.83
N SER A 67 -12.68 -4.20 37.70
CA SER A 67 -12.24 -3.04 38.47
C SER A 67 -12.67 -1.77 37.74
N THR A 68 -13.70 -1.12 38.27
CA THR A 68 -14.21 0.21 37.88
C THR A 68 -13.14 1.29 38.10
N ILE A 69 -12.71 1.95 37.03
CA ILE A 69 -12.15 3.31 37.09
C ILE A 69 -13.13 4.21 36.34
N SER A 70 -13.86 5.02 37.11
CA SER A 70 -14.80 6.04 36.64
C SER A 70 -14.05 7.22 36.04
N LEU A 71 -14.18 7.43 34.73
CA LEU A 71 -13.87 8.70 34.07
C LEU A 71 -15.16 9.52 34.02
N ASN A 72 -15.21 10.57 34.83
CA ASN A 72 -16.28 11.55 34.76
C ASN A 72 -16.08 12.42 33.52
N ASN A 73 -17.03 12.31 32.58
CA ASN A 73 -17.29 13.34 31.58
C ASN A 73 -17.96 14.53 32.28
N ASP A 74 -17.39 15.72 32.14
CA ASP A 74 -18.19 16.93 32.22
C ASP A 74 -17.80 17.89 31.09
N SER A 75 -18.68 17.93 30.10
CA SER A 75 -18.74 18.94 29.07
C SER A 75 -20.05 19.69 29.27
N SER A 76 -19.99 20.85 29.90
CA SER A 76 -21.13 21.76 29.99
C SER A 76 -20.70 23.19 29.71
N ILE A 77 -21.13 23.67 28.54
CA ILE A 77 -21.14 25.07 28.12
C ILE A 77 -22.29 25.75 28.87
N GLY A 78 -22.00 26.84 29.59
CA GLY A 78 -22.98 27.66 30.29
C GLY A 78 -22.62 29.15 30.18
N ASN A 79 -23.60 29.95 29.77
CA ASN A 79 -23.52 31.36 29.39
C ASN A 79 -23.19 32.35 30.52
N ILE A 80 -22.69 33.49 30.06
CA ILE A 80 -22.40 34.79 30.68
C ILE A 80 -23.45 35.27 31.70
N THR A 81 -22.98 35.70 32.87
CA THR A 81 -23.52 36.86 33.61
C THR A 81 -22.40 37.61 34.33
N THR A 82 -22.43 38.93 34.18
CA THR A 82 -21.64 39.96 34.86
C THR A 82 -21.85 39.96 36.37
N ASP A 83 -20.79 40.16 37.16
CA ASP A 83 -20.79 41.13 38.27
C ASP A 83 -19.38 41.38 38.85
N SER A 84 -19.28 42.57 39.43
CA SER A 84 -18.12 43.41 39.76
C SER A 84 -17.47 43.19 41.14
N ASN A 85 -16.22 43.70 41.27
CA ASN A 85 -15.47 44.07 42.50
C ASN A 85 -14.89 42.91 43.35
N THR A 86 -13.67 42.92 43.93
CA THR A 86 -12.74 44.00 44.33
C THR A 86 -11.34 43.45 44.67
N ASN A 87 -10.32 44.28 44.43
CA ASN A 87 -8.91 44.33 44.89
C ASN A 87 -8.38 43.43 46.03
N THR A 88 -7.19 42.86 45.83
CA THR A 88 -5.86 43.17 46.45
C THR A 88 -4.82 42.31 45.69
N GLY A 89 -3.60 42.67 45.28
CA GLY A 89 -2.66 43.73 45.63
C GLY A 89 -1.28 43.11 45.87
N ALA A 90 -0.46 42.84 44.83
CA ALA A 90 1.01 42.73 44.91
C ALA A 90 1.64 42.68 43.51
N SER A 91 2.35 43.75 43.17
CA SER A 91 3.22 43.98 42.01
C SER A 91 4.57 43.26 42.13
N VAL A 92 5.10 42.69 41.04
CA VAL A 92 6.50 42.89 40.59
C VAL A 92 6.57 42.66 39.07
N ASP A 93 7.20 43.63 38.40
CA ASP A 93 7.47 43.72 36.98
C ASP A 93 8.33 42.59 36.42
N ASN A 94 8.02 42.18 35.18
CA ASN A 94 8.99 42.05 34.10
C ASN A 94 8.26 41.85 32.77
N ALA A 95 8.03 42.95 32.07
CA ALA A 95 7.69 42.93 30.65
C ALA A 95 8.94 42.50 29.87
N ALA A 96 9.06 41.20 29.59
CA ALA A 96 9.94 40.71 28.54
C ALA A 96 9.21 40.88 27.20
N ALA A 97 9.78 41.70 26.33
CA ALA A 97 9.37 41.82 24.94
C ALA A 97 9.32 40.42 24.32
N VAL A 98 8.22 40.13 23.63
CA VAL A 98 8.06 38.94 22.79
C VAL A 98 9.03 39.12 21.62
N ASP A 99 10.15 38.41 21.68
CA ASP A 99 11.07 38.25 20.56
C ASP A 99 10.38 37.38 19.51
N ASP A 100 10.12 37.96 18.35
CA ASP A 100 9.71 37.29 17.11
C ASP A 100 10.92 36.52 16.55
N GLY A 101 11.38 35.53 17.32
CA GLY A 101 12.46 34.65 16.93
C GLY A 101 11.89 33.45 16.18
N ASP A 102 11.96 33.48 14.84
CA ASP A 102 11.91 32.28 13.99
C ASP A 102 12.97 31.33 14.59
N GLN A 103 12.55 30.34 15.40
CA GLN A 103 13.48 29.36 15.95
C GLN A 103 14.05 28.58 14.76
N VAL A 104 15.26 28.97 14.34
CA VAL A 104 15.98 28.33 13.25
C VAL A 104 16.37 26.93 13.72
N VAL A 105 15.54 25.94 13.39
CA VAL A 105 15.93 24.54 13.50
C VAL A 105 16.95 24.28 12.40
N ASP A 106 18.23 24.28 12.76
CA ASP A 106 19.32 23.95 11.83
C ASP A 106 19.34 22.43 11.61
N VAL A 107 18.67 21.98 10.56
CA VAL A 107 18.66 20.58 10.14
C VAL A 107 19.62 20.43 8.96
N GLU A 108 20.71 19.70 9.17
CA GLU A 108 21.62 19.33 8.09
C GLU A 108 21.07 18.10 7.35
N TRP A 109 20.68 18.30 6.08
CA TRP A 109 20.15 17.24 5.23
C TRP A 109 21.26 16.60 4.39
N GLU A 110 21.37 15.28 4.44
CA GLU A 110 22.25 14.50 3.57
C GLU A 110 21.47 13.70 2.52
N LEU A 111 22.08 13.44 1.37
CA LEU A 111 21.54 12.50 0.39
C LEU A 111 21.70 11.05 0.85
N CYS A 112 20.69 10.23 0.57
CA CYS A 112 20.81 8.78 0.74
C CYS A 112 21.93 8.25 -0.17
N LYS A 113 22.80 7.39 0.38
CA LYS A 113 23.98 6.87 -0.31
C LYS A 113 23.67 5.54 -1.01
N GLY A 114 24.40 5.25 -2.09
CA GLY A 114 24.36 3.97 -2.80
C GLY A 114 23.81 4.07 -4.23
N SER A 115 24.08 3.04 -5.03
CA SER A 115 23.69 2.99 -6.45
C SER A 115 22.19 2.95 -6.69
N ALA A 116 21.40 2.46 -5.73
CA ALA A 116 19.94 2.41 -5.78
C ALA A 116 19.27 3.58 -5.04
N ALA A 117 20.04 4.62 -4.66
CA ALA A 117 19.55 5.70 -3.80
C ALA A 117 18.31 6.42 -4.35
N VAL A 118 18.21 6.58 -5.68
CA VAL A 118 17.07 7.24 -6.36
C VAL A 118 15.72 6.57 -6.11
N ASP A 119 15.74 5.27 -5.84
CA ASP A 119 14.57 4.42 -5.57
C ASP A 119 14.69 3.72 -4.21
N TYR A 120 15.40 4.36 -3.27
CA TYR A 120 15.60 3.85 -1.92
C TYR A 120 14.28 3.85 -1.14
N ILE A 121 13.97 2.69 -0.57
CA ILE A 121 12.79 2.43 0.25
C ILE A 121 13.29 1.81 1.56
N PRO A 122 13.37 2.59 2.66
CA PRO A 122 14.08 2.19 3.87
C PRO A 122 13.73 0.79 4.38
N CYS A 123 12.45 0.46 4.48
CA CYS A 123 12.01 -0.83 5.00
C CYS A 123 12.16 -2.00 4.02
N LEU A 124 12.43 -1.77 2.74
CA LEU A 124 12.64 -2.84 1.75
C LEU A 124 14.11 -2.96 1.32
N ASP A 125 14.93 -1.95 1.64
CA ASP A 125 16.34 -1.88 1.28
C ASP A 125 17.27 -1.97 2.50
N ASN A 126 16.76 -2.45 3.65
CA ASN A 126 17.58 -2.76 4.82
C ASN A 126 18.39 -4.05 4.59
N TRP A 127 19.45 -3.93 3.79
CA TRP A 127 20.29 -5.05 3.40
C TRP A 127 20.94 -5.76 4.58
N ASN A 128 21.18 -5.07 5.69
CA ASN A 128 21.74 -5.66 6.89
C ASN A 128 20.75 -6.65 7.52
N ALA A 129 19.49 -6.24 7.71
CA ALA A 129 18.44 -7.13 8.20
C ALA A 129 18.17 -8.28 7.21
N ILE A 130 18.08 -8.00 5.91
CA ILE A 130 17.81 -9.01 4.88
C ILE A 130 18.95 -10.04 4.76
N LYS A 131 20.20 -9.66 5.02
CA LYS A 131 21.34 -10.58 5.06
C LYS A 131 21.35 -11.44 6.33
N ALA A 132 20.81 -10.94 7.43
CA ALA A 132 20.72 -11.64 8.70
C ALA A 132 19.56 -12.66 8.77
N LEU A 133 18.66 -12.68 7.78
CA LEU A 133 17.53 -13.60 7.74
C LEU A 133 17.99 -15.07 7.71
N PRO A 134 17.37 -15.96 8.52
CA PRO A 134 17.71 -17.37 8.56
C PRO A 134 17.28 -18.14 7.30
N SER A 135 16.29 -17.60 6.57
CA SER A 135 15.71 -18.21 5.37
C SER A 135 15.21 -17.12 4.42
N ARG A 136 15.14 -17.47 3.13
CA ARG A 136 14.52 -16.65 2.07
C ARG A 136 13.44 -17.42 1.30
N ARG A 137 13.11 -18.63 1.77
CA ARG A 137 12.27 -19.61 1.07
C ARG A 137 10.80 -19.15 0.96
N HIS A 138 10.32 -18.40 1.94
CA HIS A 138 8.93 -17.95 2.05
C HIS A 138 8.83 -16.44 1.84
N MET A 139 9.70 -15.90 0.99
CA MET A 139 9.71 -14.48 0.61
C MET A 139 10.01 -13.51 1.75
N GLU A 140 10.58 -13.98 2.87
CA GLU A 140 10.92 -13.18 4.05
C GLU A 140 11.80 -11.97 3.65
N HIS A 141 12.72 -12.17 2.70
CA HIS A 141 13.60 -11.14 2.16
C HIS A 141 12.92 -10.02 1.36
N ARG A 142 11.63 -10.16 1.03
CA ARG A 142 10.84 -9.13 0.32
C ARG A 142 9.80 -8.46 1.22
N GLU A 143 9.73 -8.88 2.48
CA GLU A 143 8.91 -8.25 3.51
C GLU A 143 9.57 -6.97 4.03
N ARG A 144 8.85 -6.25 4.88
CA ARG A 144 9.35 -5.05 5.54
C ARG A 144 10.37 -5.43 6.62
N HIS A 145 11.54 -4.84 6.53
CA HIS A 145 12.62 -4.87 7.52
C HIS A 145 13.05 -3.43 7.80
N CYS A 146 12.31 -2.70 8.63
CA CYS A 146 12.58 -1.29 8.85
C CYS A 146 13.89 -1.05 9.62
N PRO A 147 14.75 -0.12 9.19
CA PRO A 147 15.92 0.31 9.97
C PRO A 147 15.52 1.05 11.25
N ASP A 148 16.32 0.87 12.31
CA ASP A 148 16.22 1.57 13.58
C ASP A 148 17.61 2.17 13.94
N PRO A 149 17.75 3.50 14.06
CA PRO A 149 16.72 4.53 13.92
C PRO A 149 16.24 4.74 12.48
N THR A 150 15.04 5.33 12.33
CA THR A 150 14.48 5.70 11.03
C THR A 150 15.39 6.67 10.27
N PRO A 151 15.73 6.40 8.99
CA PRO A 151 16.61 7.24 8.19
C PRO A 151 16.06 8.65 7.99
N LYS A 152 16.97 9.63 8.02
CA LYS A 152 16.68 11.05 7.79
C LYS A 152 17.28 11.58 6.47
N CYS A 153 17.83 10.70 5.65
CA CYS A 153 18.45 11.09 4.39
C CYS A 153 17.40 11.41 3.32
N LEU A 154 17.73 12.32 2.41
CA LEU A 154 16.88 12.69 1.29
C LEU A 154 17.19 11.84 0.07
N VAL A 155 16.14 11.28 -0.54
CA VAL A 155 16.29 10.51 -1.78
C VAL A 155 16.62 11.44 -2.95
N PRO A 156 17.72 11.21 -3.69
CA PRO A 156 18.07 12.03 -4.85
C PRO A 156 17.04 11.91 -5.98
N LEU A 157 16.97 12.95 -6.83
CA LEU A 157 16.15 12.92 -8.02
C LEU A 157 16.87 12.17 -9.16
N PRO A 158 16.16 11.40 -9.98
CA PRO A 158 16.71 10.87 -11.22
C PRO A 158 17.25 11.98 -12.13
N LYS A 159 18.30 11.69 -12.90
CA LYS A 159 18.87 12.66 -13.83
C LYS A 159 17.84 13.04 -14.89
N GLY A 160 17.54 14.34 -14.99
CA GLY A 160 16.54 14.85 -15.93
C GLY A 160 15.11 14.52 -15.56
N TYR A 161 14.84 14.27 -14.26
CA TYR A 161 13.49 14.15 -13.70
C TYR A 161 12.62 15.35 -14.09
N ARG A 162 11.35 15.09 -14.38
CA ARG A 162 10.36 16.09 -14.80
C ARG A 162 9.10 15.95 -13.95
N ILE A 163 8.31 17.02 -13.92
CA ILE A 163 6.93 16.94 -13.43
C ILE A 163 6.20 15.84 -14.24
N PRO A 164 5.47 14.93 -13.59
CA PRO A 164 4.76 13.85 -14.26
C PRO A 164 3.85 14.35 -15.39
N VAL A 165 3.63 13.48 -16.38
CA VAL A 165 2.65 13.75 -17.44
C VAL A 165 1.28 14.00 -16.77
N PRO A 166 0.50 15.02 -17.22
CA PRO A 166 -0.82 15.25 -16.66
C PRO A 166 -1.79 14.10 -16.93
N TRP A 167 -2.72 13.85 -15.99
CA TRP A 167 -3.84 12.95 -16.20
C TRP A 167 -4.81 13.52 -17.27
N PRO A 168 -5.45 12.68 -18.12
CA PRO A 168 -5.39 11.21 -18.18
C PRO A 168 -4.24 10.64 -19.02
N LYS A 169 -3.44 11.49 -19.69
CA LYS A 169 -2.35 11.02 -20.57
C LYS A 169 -1.33 10.16 -19.83
N SER A 170 -1.08 10.44 -18.54
CA SER A 170 -0.16 9.64 -17.72
C SER A 170 -0.54 8.16 -17.64
N ARG A 171 -1.83 7.83 -17.79
CA ARG A 171 -2.29 6.45 -17.81
C ARG A 171 -1.60 5.64 -18.91
N ASP A 172 -1.37 6.24 -20.06
CA ASP A 172 -0.92 5.53 -21.26
C ASP A 172 0.54 5.87 -21.62
N MET A 173 1.12 6.92 -21.04
CA MET A 173 2.53 7.27 -21.22
C MET A 173 3.14 8.03 -20.04
N ILE A 174 4.43 7.82 -19.77
CA ILE A 174 5.19 8.56 -18.75
C ILE A 174 6.56 8.98 -19.29
N TRP A 175 7.23 9.90 -18.61
CA TRP A 175 8.62 10.26 -18.93
C TRP A 175 9.59 9.11 -18.64
N TYR A 176 10.47 8.81 -19.59
CA TYR A 176 11.54 7.83 -19.42
C TYR A 176 12.44 8.18 -18.22
N ASN A 177 12.84 9.45 -18.10
CA ASN A 177 13.76 9.91 -17.05
C ASN A 177 13.19 9.80 -15.64
N ASN A 178 11.87 9.72 -15.48
CA ASN A 178 11.25 9.62 -14.16
C ASN A 178 11.37 8.20 -13.57
N VAL A 179 11.51 7.19 -14.43
CA VAL A 179 11.67 5.78 -14.06
C VAL A 179 12.71 5.13 -15.00
N PRO A 180 14.00 5.52 -14.94
CA PRO A 180 15.00 5.21 -15.97
C PRO A 180 15.53 3.75 -15.90
N HIS A 181 14.61 2.78 -15.89
CA HIS A 181 14.87 1.35 -15.77
C HIS A 181 14.60 0.62 -17.10
N PRO A 182 15.62 0.45 -17.97
CA PRO A 182 15.43 -0.12 -19.31
C PRO A 182 15.23 -1.65 -19.30
N LYS A 183 15.58 -2.33 -18.21
CA LYS A 183 15.53 -3.80 -18.11
C LYS A 183 14.16 -4.37 -18.47
N LEU A 184 13.07 -3.76 -17.98
CA LEU A 184 11.72 -4.26 -18.28
C LEU A 184 11.36 -4.09 -19.76
N THR A 185 11.72 -2.95 -20.37
CA THR A 185 11.51 -2.73 -21.81
C THR A 185 12.30 -3.70 -22.67
N GLU A 186 13.50 -4.09 -22.25
CA GLU A 186 14.34 -5.03 -23.00
C GLU A 186 13.85 -6.48 -22.85
N TYR A 187 13.56 -6.89 -21.61
CA TYR A 187 13.18 -8.28 -21.28
C TYR A 187 11.75 -8.65 -21.71
N LYS A 188 10.83 -7.67 -21.77
CA LYS A 188 9.41 -7.89 -22.09
C LYS A 188 8.94 -7.23 -23.39
N LYS A 189 9.87 -6.84 -24.27
CA LYS A 189 9.56 -6.18 -25.56
C LYS A 189 8.49 -6.91 -26.38
N ASP A 190 8.58 -8.23 -26.49
CA ASP A 190 7.67 -9.03 -27.34
C ASP A 190 6.24 -9.13 -26.77
N GLN A 191 6.08 -8.81 -25.48
CA GLN A 191 4.80 -8.88 -24.78
C GLN A 191 4.07 -7.54 -24.74
N HIS A 192 4.67 -6.47 -25.29
CA HIS A 192 4.09 -5.14 -25.35
C HIS A 192 3.60 -4.64 -23.96
N TRP A 193 4.36 -4.91 -22.90
CA TRP A 193 4.05 -4.37 -21.56
C TRP A 193 4.31 -2.87 -21.49
N VAL A 194 5.48 -2.47 -22.00
CA VAL A 194 5.97 -1.11 -22.03
C VAL A 194 6.89 -0.97 -23.25
N VAL A 195 6.76 0.14 -23.97
CA VAL A 195 7.55 0.46 -25.15
C VAL A 195 8.21 1.81 -24.95
N LYS A 196 9.52 1.91 -25.17
CA LYS A 196 10.19 3.21 -25.19
C LYS A 196 9.95 3.89 -26.54
N SER A 197 9.42 5.10 -26.53
CA SER A 197 9.14 5.93 -27.70
C SER A 197 9.63 7.35 -27.46
N GLY A 198 10.82 7.69 -27.99
CA GLY A 198 11.48 8.97 -27.71
C GLY A 198 11.79 9.14 -26.22
N ASP A 199 11.31 10.24 -25.66
CA ASP A 199 11.45 10.59 -24.23
C ASP A 199 10.41 9.90 -23.32
N TYR A 200 9.55 9.05 -23.88
CA TYR A 200 8.45 8.43 -23.16
C TYR A 200 8.58 6.91 -23.07
N PHE A 201 8.05 6.37 -21.98
CA PHE A 201 7.52 5.00 -21.96
C PHE A 201 6.04 5.04 -22.28
N VAL A 202 5.58 4.14 -23.14
CA VAL A 202 4.19 3.99 -23.60
C VAL A 202 3.67 2.62 -23.16
N PHE A 203 2.44 2.56 -22.67
CA PHE A 203 1.81 1.36 -22.13
C PHE A 203 0.63 0.94 -23.01
N PRO A 204 0.84 0.08 -24.02
CA PRO A 204 -0.21 -0.29 -24.97
C PRO A 204 -1.25 -1.29 -24.40
N GLY A 205 -1.15 -1.65 -23.11
CA GLY A 205 -2.09 -2.56 -22.47
C GLY A 205 -1.84 -4.05 -22.75
N GLY A 206 -0.66 -4.39 -23.31
CA GLY A 206 -0.21 -5.77 -23.49
C GLY A 206 0.23 -6.41 -22.17
N GLY A 207 0.45 -7.72 -22.20
CA GLY A 207 0.69 -8.52 -21.00
C GLY A 207 1.04 -9.97 -21.34
N THR A 208 1.68 -10.70 -20.42
CA THR A 208 1.87 -12.17 -20.60
C THR A 208 0.52 -12.87 -20.78
N GLN A 209 -0.48 -12.42 -20.02
CA GLN A 209 -1.86 -12.90 -20.08
C GLN A 209 -2.80 -12.00 -20.90
N PHE A 210 -2.34 -10.81 -21.30
CA PHE A 210 -3.10 -9.86 -22.11
C PHE A 210 -2.59 -9.86 -23.56
N LYS A 211 -2.49 -11.05 -24.18
CA LYS A 211 -1.93 -11.21 -25.53
C LYS A 211 -2.66 -10.39 -26.58
N ASN A 212 -3.98 -10.26 -26.44
CA ASN A 212 -4.82 -9.46 -27.32
C ASN A 212 -5.22 -8.11 -26.69
N GLY A 213 -4.49 -7.67 -25.67
CA GLY A 213 -4.77 -6.47 -24.90
C GLY A 213 -5.69 -6.68 -23.68
N VAL A 214 -5.52 -5.81 -22.69
CA VAL A 214 -6.22 -5.90 -21.40
C VAL A 214 -7.74 -5.71 -21.49
N ASN A 215 -8.22 -4.91 -22.44
CA ASN A 215 -9.66 -4.68 -22.60
C ASN A 215 -10.41 -5.94 -23.03
N GLN A 216 -9.86 -6.70 -23.99
CA GLN A 216 -10.43 -7.98 -24.41
C GLN A 216 -10.45 -9.00 -23.25
N TYR A 217 -9.43 -8.96 -22.38
CA TYR A 217 -9.40 -9.80 -21.19
C TYR A 217 -10.51 -9.44 -20.20
N ILE A 218 -10.71 -8.16 -19.91
CA ILE A 218 -11.80 -7.67 -19.05
C ILE A 218 -13.18 -8.04 -19.64
N GLU A 219 -13.38 -7.86 -20.94
CA GLU A 219 -14.60 -8.23 -21.65
C GLU A 219 -14.85 -9.75 -21.59
N SER A 220 -13.80 -10.56 -21.69
CA SER A 220 -13.92 -12.01 -21.55
C SER A 220 -14.34 -12.43 -20.14
N ILE A 221 -13.81 -11.75 -19.11
CA ILE A 221 -14.25 -11.97 -17.71
C ILE A 221 -15.72 -11.61 -17.57
N GLU A 222 -16.12 -10.43 -18.03
CA GLU A 222 -17.50 -9.94 -17.94
C GLU A 222 -18.49 -10.86 -18.67
N LYS A 223 -18.11 -11.36 -19.85
CA LYS A 223 -18.92 -12.34 -20.60
C LYS A 223 -19.03 -13.68 -19.87
N THR A 224 -17.98 -14.12 -19.19
CA THR A 224 -17.94 -15.41 -18.49
C THR A 224 -18.70 -15.35 -17.17
N LEU A 225 -18.58 -14.24 -16.45
CA LEU A 225 -19.22 -14.03 -15.15
C LEU A 225 -19.95 -12.67 -15.14
N PRO A 226 -21.12 -12.55 -15.80
CA PRO A 226 -21.85 -11.27 -15.90
C PRO A 226 -22.24 -10.68 -14.54
N VAL A 227 -22.37 -11.53 -13.53
CA VAL A 227 -22.71 -11.18 -12.14
C VAL A 227 -21.65 -10.31 -11.45
N ILE A 228 -20.47 -10.12 -12.04
CA ILE A 228 -19.44 -9.20 -11.52
C ILE A 228 -19.92 -7.75 -11.56
N GLU A 229 -20.67 -7.35 -12.60
CA GLU A 229 -21.23 -6.00 -12.77
C GLU A 229 -20.24 -4.87 -12.37
N TRP A 230 -19.19 -4.70 -13.17
CA TRP A 230 -18.11 -3.73 -12.93
C TRP A 230 -18.65 -2.34 -12.57
N GLY A 231 -18.13 -1.77 -11.49
CA GLY A 231 -18.44 -0.41 -11.04
C GLY A 231 -19.81 -0.25 -10.40
N LYS A 232 -20.60 -1.33 -10.31
CA LYS A 232 -21.88 -1.38 -9.59
C LYS A 232 -21.79 -2.30 -8.38
N LYS A 233 -21.59 -3.60 -8.63
CA LYS A 233 -21.46 -4.63 -7.61
C LYS A 233 -20.00 -4.82 -7.19
N THR A 234 -19.10 -4.98 -8.17
CA THR A 234 -17.66 -5.08 -7.94
C THR A 234 -17.01 -3.73 -8.22
N ARG A 235 -16.43 -3.09 -7.19
CA ARG A 235 -15.67 -1.86 -7.38
C ARG A 235 -14.33 -1.79 -6.66
N VAL A 236 -14.11 -2.44 -5.51
CA VAL A 236 -12.79 -2.46 -4.87
C VAL A 236 -12.08 -3.78 -5.18
N ILE A 237 -10.95 -3.70 -5.90
CA ILE A 237 -10.21 -4.86 -6.38
C ILE A 237 -8.78 -4.87 -5.88
N LEU A 238 -8.28 -6.05 -5.55
CA LEU A 238 -6.86 -6.30 -5.30
C LEU A 238 -6.24 -7.04 -6.49
N ASP A 239 -5.28 -6.43 -7.18
CA ASP A 239 -4.55 -7.05 -8.30
C ASP A 239 -3.17 -7.51 -7.83
N VAL A 240 -3.04 -8.82 -7.58
CA VAL A 240 -1.84 -9.46 -7.06
C VAL A 240 -0.89 -9.72 -8.22
N GLY A 241 0.37 -9.28 -8.10
CA GLY A 241 1.38 -9.45 -9.15
C GLY A 241 1.00 -8.75 -10.46
N CYS A 242 0.54 -7.51 -10.33
CA CYS A 242 -0.07 -6.66 -11.35
C CYS A 242 0.81 -6.30 -12.57
N GLY A 243 2.11 -6.61 -12.53
CA GLY A 243 3.06 -6.11 -13.52
C GLY A 243 3.05 -4.58 -13.55
N VAL A 244 2.82 -3.98 -14.72
CA VAL A 244 2.72 -2.52 -14.87
C VAL A 244 1.33 -1.96 -14.54
N ALA A 245 0.41 -2.75 -13.95
CA ALA A 245 -0.96 -2.37 -13.58
C ALA A 245 -1.89 -2.03 -14.75
N SER A 246 -1.73 -2.69 -15.91
CA SER A 246 -2.63 -2.51 -17.06
C SER A 246 -4.09 -2.87 -16.74
N PHE A 247 -4.32 -3.92 -15.95
CA PHE A 247 -5.65 -4.36 -15.53
C PHE A 247 -6.33 -3.30 -14.68
N GLY A 248 -5.68 -2.85 -13.60
CA GLY A 248 -6.20 -1.78 -12.76
C GLY A 248 -6.41 -0.45 -13.51
N GLY A 249 -5.48 -0.09 -14.39
CA GLY A 249 -5.59 1.13 -15.20
C GLY A 249 -6.78 1.13 -16.16
N ALA A 250 -7.09 0.00 -16.80
CA ALA A 250 -8.22 -0.12 -17.71
C ALA A 250 -9.58 -0.12 -16.98
N LEU A 251 -9.59 -0.60 -15.73
CA LEU A 251 -10.79 -0.66 -14.90
C LEU A 251 -11.23 0.70 -14.32
N LEU A 252 -10.34 1.71 -14.32
CA LEU A 252 -10.70 3.07 -13.91
C LEU A 252 -11.84 3.64 -14.78
N ASP A 253 -11.84 3.35 -16.09
CA ASP A 253 -12.89 3.77 -17.03
C ASP A 253 -14.24 3.07 -16.78
N ARG A 254 -14.22 1.97 -16.01
CA ARG A 254 -15.41 1.20 -15.62
C ARG A 254 -15.85 1.52 -14.20
N ASN A 255 -15.39 2.63 -13.64
CA ASN A 255 -15.66 3.04 -12.28
C ASN A 255 -15.31 1.91 -11.28
N VAL A 256 -14.16 1.28 -11.46
CA VAL A 256 -13.59 0.28 -10.55
C VAL A 256 -12.23 0.77 -10.07
N ILE A 257 -12.01 0.74 -8.75
CA ILE A 257 -10.73 1.11 -8.15
C ILE A 257 -9.95 -0.16 -7.80
N THR A 258 -8.77 -0.30 -8.40
CA THR A 258 -7.93 -1.49 -8.24
C THR A 258 -6.63 -1.09 -7.57
N VAL A 259 -6.36 -1.67 -6.39
CA VAL A 259 -5.04 -1.58 -5.75
C VAL A 259 -4.16 -2.67 -6.33
N SER A 260 -3.16 -2.26 -7.09
CA SER A 260 -2.18 -3.15 -7.71
C SER A 260 -1.01 -3.36 -6.76
N PHE A 261 -0.64 -4.60 -6.41
CA PHE A 261 0.55 -4.79 -5.60
C PHE A 261 1.44 -5.92 -6.09
N ALA A 262 2.73 -5.73 -5.87
CA ALA A 262 3.78 -6.68 -6.16
C ALA A 262 4.97 -6.41 -5.24
N PRO A 263 5.83 -7.42 -4.98
CA PRO A 263 7.06 -7.18 -4.26
C PRO A 263 8.00 -6.27 -5.07
N LYS A 264 8.95 -5.62 -4.39
CA LYS A 264 10.11 -5.04 -5.08
C LYS A 264 10.88 -6.21 -5.72
N ASP A 265 11.00 -6.20 -7.05
CA ASP A 265 11.59 -7.30 -7.81
C ASP A 265 12.84 -6.86 -8.60
N GLU A 266 13.56 -7.86 -9.13
CA GLU A 266 14.81 -7.68 -9.89
C GLU A 266 14.64 -6.89 -11.20
N HIS A 267 13.39 -6.73 -11.66
CA HIS A 267 13.06 -5.95 -12.85
C HIS A 267 12.91 -4.46 -12.54
N GLU A 268 13.02 -4.06 -11.26
CA GLU A 268 13.14 -2.68 -10.75
C GLU A 268 12.28 -1.70 -11.54
N ALA A 269 10.97 -1.62 -11.27
CA ALA A 269 10.08 -0.48 -11.61
C ALA A 269 8.59 -0.85 -11.74
N GLN A 270 8.16 -2.12 -11.65
CA GLN A 270 6.77 -2.49 -11.99
C GLN A 270 5.70 -1.64 -11.27
N ILE A 271 5.77 -1.58 -9.94
CA ILE A 271 4.89 -0.72 -9.13
C ILE A 271 5.21 0.76 -9.34
N GLN A 272 6.48 1.13 -9.55
CA GLN A 272 6.85 2.52 -9.84
C GLN A 272 6.24 3.04 -11.14
N PHE A 273 6.16 2.21 -12.19
CA PHE A 273 5.48 2.51 -13.44
C PHE A 273 4.00 2.75 -13.20
N ALA A 274 3.34 1.88 -12.43
CA ALA A 274 1.92 2.06 -12.07
C ALA A 274 1.70 3.40 -11.34
N LEU A 275 2.53 3.70 -10.35
CA LEU A 275 2.44 4.93 -9.56
C LEU A 275 2.72 6.19 -10.39
N GLU A 276 3.71 6.16 -11.29
CA GLU A 276 4.03 7.29 -12.16
C GLU A 276 2.93 7.57 -13.20
N ARG A 277 2.23 6.51 -13.63
CA ARG A 277 1.03 6.60 -14.48
C ARG A 277 -0.18 7.19 -13.76
N GLY A 278 -0.15 7.24 -12.42
CA GLY A 278 -1.26 7.68 -11.58
C GLY A 278 -2.25 6.56 -11.22
N ILE A 279 -1.85 5.29 -11.33
CA ILE A 279 -2.70 4.13 -11.02
C ILE A 279 -2.45 3.69 -9.56
N PRO A 280 -3.50 3.35 -8.77
CA PRO A 280 -3.31 2.90 -7.39
C PRO A 280 -2.46 1.63 -7.32
N ALA A 281 -1.33 1.74 -6.63
CA ALA A 281 -0.43 0.61 -6.45
C ALA A 281 0.37 0.69 -5.15
N MET A 282 0.86 -0.44 -4.65
CA MET A 282 1.71 -0.50 -3.45
C MET A 282 2.71 -1.66 -3.50
N LEU A 283 3.76 -1.56 -2.69
CA LEU A 283 4.72 -2.65 -2.52
C LEU A 283 4.27 -3.56 -1.39
N SER A 284 4.06 -4.83 -1.71
CA SER A 284 3.76 -5.85 -0.72
C SER A 284 4.03 -7.25 -1.25
N VAL A 285 4.05 -8.23 -0.36
CA VAL A 285 4.26 -9.63 -0.69
C VAL A 285 3.37 -10.50 0.19
N ILE A 286 2.81 -11.57 -0.39
CA ILE A 286 2.20 -12.65 0.40
C ILE A 286 3.35 -13.58 0.77
N GLY A 287 3.95 -13.30 1.92
CA GLY A 287 5.04 -14.07 2.51
C GLY A 287 4.58 -14.77 3.78
N THR A 288 5.29 -14.51 4.87
CA THR A 288 5.04 -15.04 6.21
C THR A 288 4.18 -14.14 7.09
N GLN A 289 4.02 -12.87 6.72
CA GLN A 289 3.24 -11.87 7.46
C GLN A 289 1.87 -11.62 6.81
N LYS A 290 0.88 -11.23 7.62
CA LYS A 290 -0.41 -10.74 7.12
C LYS A 290 -0.23 -9.43 6.36
N LEU A 291 -1.01 -9.24 5.30
CA LEU A 291 -1.10 -7.97 4.59
C LEU A 291 -1.81 -6.91 5.45
N THR A 292 -1.49 -5.64 5.21
CA THR A 292 -2.02 -4.48 5.96
C THR A 292 -3.45 -4.10 5.59
N PHE A 293 -4.20 -5.04 4.98
CA PHE A 293 -5.60 -4.88 4.63
C PHE A 293 -6.48 -5.59 5.67
N PRO A 294 -7.66 -5.06 6.00
CA PRO A 294 -8.57 -5.70 6.93
C PRO A 294 -9.26 -6.92 6.30
N ASP A 295 -9.98 -7.66 7.14
CA ASP A 295 -10.80 -8.77 6.71
C ASP A 295 -11.97 -8.26 5.84
N ASN A 296 -12.43 -9.04 4.87
CA ASN A 296 -13.57 -8.73 4.01
C ASN A 296 -13.48 -7.36 3.31
N SER A 297 -12.31 -7.02 2.78
CA SER A 297 -12.04 -5.70 2.18
C SER A 297 -12.42 -5.62 0.70
N TYR A 298 -12.16 -6.67 -0.06
CA TYR A 298 -12.19 -6.64 -1.52
C TYR A 298 -13.40 -7.36 -2.10
N ASP A 299 -14.02 -6.74 -3.10
CA ASP A 299 -15.11 -7.33 -3.87
C ASP A 299 -14.58 -8.44 -4.81
N LEU A 300 -13.33 -8.26 -5.28
CA LEU A 300 -12.64 -9.19 -6.16
C LEU A 300 -11.13 -9.17 -5.91
N ILE A 301 -10.51 -10.35 -5.90
CA ILE A 301 -9.06 -10.52 -5.92
C ILE A 301 -8.67 -11.11 -7.28
N HIS A 302 -7.68 -10.52 -7.93
CA HIS A 302 -7.22 -10.91 -9.26
C HIS A 302 -5.76 -11.38 -9.21
N CYS A 303 -5.47 -12.52 -9.84
CA CYS A 303 -4.12 -13.01 -10.08
C CYS A 303 -4.05 -13.64 -11.48
N ALA A 304 -3.57 -12.89 -12.47
CA ALA A 304 -3.37 -13.44 -13.82
C ALA A 304 -2.10 -14.33 -13.90
N ARG A 305 -0.99 -13.90 -13.29
CA ARG A 305 0.24 -14.70 -13.17
C ARG A 305 1.13 -14.16 -12.05
N CYS A 306 0.57 -14.11 -10.85
CA CYS A 306 1.16 -13.39 -9.73
C CYS A 306 2.38 -14.05 -9.08
N ARG A 307 2.71 -15.29 -9.47
CA ARG A 307 3.82 -16.09 -8.90
C ARG A 307 3.69 -16.33 -7.39
N VAL A 308 2.47 -16.24 -6.86
CA VAL A 308 2.14 -16.68 -5.51
C VAL A 308 1.83 -18.18 -5.58
N HIS A 309 2.50 -18.96 -4.74
CA HIS A 309 2.20 -20.37 -4.56
C HIS A 309 1.04 -20.48 -3.56
N TRP A 310 -0.19 -20.48 -4.06
CA TRP A 310 -1.40 -20.38 -3.22
C TRP A 310 -1.56 -21.55 -2.24
N ASP A 311 -1.10 -22.74 -2.63
CA ASP A 311 -1.11 -23.99 -1.90
C ASP A 311 0.09 -24.17 -0.93
N ALA A 312 1.08 -23.27 -0.99
CA ALA A 312 2.27 -23.35 -0.15
C ALA A 312 1.96 -23.10 1.34
N ASP A 313 2.91 -23.50 2.20
CA ASP A 313 2.90 -23.24 3.64
C ASP A 313 1.64 -23.70 4.37
N GLY A 314 1.03 -24.79 3.87
CA GLY A 314 -0.22 -25.34 4.40
C GLY A 314 -1.45 -24.55 3.97
N GLY A 315 -1.40 -23.85 2.84
CA GLY A 315 -2.50 -23.04 2.30
C GLY A 315 -2.64 -21.65 2.94
N LYS A 316 -1.64 -21.19 3.69
CA LYS A 316 -1.66 -19.85 4.32
C LYS A 316 -1.91 -18.71 3.33
N PRO A 317 -1.33 -18.69 2.11
CA PRO A 317 -1.66 -17.66 1.14
C PRO A 317 -3.15 -17.66 0.74
N LEU A 318 -3.77 -18.83 0.61
CA LEU A 318 -5.22 -18.94 0.38
C LEU A 318 -6.03 -18.47 1.59
N MET A 319 -5.57 -18.73 2.81
CA MET A 319 -6.22 -18.21 4.02
C MET A 319 -6.15 -16.69 4.07
N GLU A 320 -5.01 -16.10 3.70
CA GLU A 320 -4.85 -14.65 3.64
C GLU A 320 -5.72 -14.04 2.54
N LEU A 321 -5.81 -14.69 1.39
CA LEU A 321 -6.76 -14.31 0.33
C LEU A 321 -8.20 -14.37 0.82
N ASN A 322 -8.61 -15.48 1.43
CA ASN A 322 -9.95 -15.68 1.97
C ASN A 322 -10.29 -14.64 3.04
N ARG A 323 -9.32 -14.30 3.90
CA ARG A 323 -9.48 -13.26 4.92
C ARG A 323 -9.84 -11.92 4.30
N MET A 324 -9.15 -11.52 3.23
CA MET A 324 -9.34 -10.21 2.59
C MET A 324 -10.52 -10.14 1.62
N LEU A 325 -10.96 -11.27 1.08
CA LEU A 325 -12.08 -11.33 0.14
C LEU A 325 -13.41 -11.23 0.90
N ARG A 326 -14.31 -10.36 0.43
CA ARG A 326 -15.67 -10.26 1.00
C ARG A 326 -16.43 -11.59 0.83
N PRO A 327 -17.34 -11.95 1.75
CA PRO A 327 -18.25 -13.07 1.53
C PRO A 327 -19.05 -12.87 0.22
N GLY A 328 -19.03 -13.88 -0.65
CA GLY A 328 -19.60 -13.81 -2.01
C GLY A 328 -18.72 -13.11 -3.04
N GLY A 329 -17.52 -12.66 -2.65
CA GLY A 329 -16.54 -12.02 -3.53
C GLY A 329 -15.90 -13.01 -4.49
N TYR A 330 -15.24 -12.47 -5.51
CA TYR A 330 -14.69 -13.28 -6.59
C TYR A 330 -13.16 -13.39 -6.49
N PHE A 331 -12.62 -14.60 -6.64
CA PHE A 331 -11.21 -14.79 -6.89
C PHE A 331 -11.02 -15.20 -8.36
N ILE A 332 -10.44 -14.31 -9.17
CA ILE A 332 -10.10 -14.61 -10.57
C ILE A 332 -8.65 -15.02 -10.64
N TRP A 333 -8.42 -16.26 -11.06
CA TRP A 333 -7.09 -16.84 -11.14
C TRP A 333 -6.93 -17.65 -12.43
N TYR A 334 -5.75 -17.53 -13.03
CA TYR A 334 -5.44 -18.09 -14.35
C TYR A 334 -4.44 -19.26 -14.32
N VAL A 335 -4.00 -19.73 -13.14
CA VAL A 335 -3.14 -20.93 -13.04
C VAL A 335 -3.97 -22.14 -12.62
N PRO A 336 -3.80 -23.32 -13.25
CA PRO A 336 -4.53 -24.53 -12.85
C PRO A 336 -4.27 -24.89 -11.39
N LEU A 337 -5.33 -25.17 -10.64
CA LEU A 337 -5.29 -25.76 -9.30
C LEU A 337 -4.97 -27.24 -9.37
N ASP A 338 -4.11 -27.73 -8.46
CA ASP A 338 -4.08 -29.15 -8.11
C ASP A 338 -5.27 -29.49 -7.18
N SER A 339 -5.74 -30.73 -7.26
CA SER A 339 -7.08 -31.14 -6.87
C SER A 339 -7.34 -31.20 -5.36
N CYS A 340 -7.91 -30.13 -4.78
CA CYS A 340 -8.82 -30.19 -3.62
C CYS A 340 -9.59 -28.88 -3.41
N LEU A 341 -10.90 -28.97 -3.09
CA LEU A 341 -11.73 -27.85 -2.62
C LEU A 341 -12.42 -28.24 -1.30
N VAL A 342 -12.41 -27.31 -0.33
CA VAL A 342 -13.18 -27.39 0.92
C VAL A 342 -14.55 -26.74 0.68
N PRO A 343 -15.67 -27.31 1.18
CA PRO A 343 -16.99 -26.69 1.03
C PRO A 343 -17.05 -25.33 1.75
N LEU A 344 -17.61 -24.32 1.08
CA LEU A 344 -17.93 -23.05 1.72
C LEU A 344 -19.16 -23.22 2.64
N PRO A 345 -19.21 -22.53 3.80
CA PRO A 345 -20.42 -22.44 4.58
C PRO A 345 -21.51 -21.69 3.80
N VAL A 346 -22.72 -22.24 3.83
CA VAL A 346 -23.95 -21.57 3.40
C VAL A 346 -24.38 -20.67 4.57
N ASP A 347 -24.79 -19.44 4.24
CA ASP A 347 -25.27 -18.34 5.10
C ASP A 347 -24.24 -17.26 5.46
N SER A 348 -24.10 -16.32 4.54
CA SER A 348 -23.65 -14.94 4.78
C SER A 348 -24.25 -14.05 3.67
N ASP A 349 -25.57 -13.91 3.67
CA ASP A 349 -26.38 -13.35 2.58
C ASP A 349 -26.39 -11.82 2.44
N LYS A 350 -25.38 -11.10 2.94
CA LYS A 350 -25.39 -9.62 2.85
C LYS A 350 -24.20 -9.07 2.10
N TRP A 351 -24.39 -8.94 0.79
CA TRP A 351 -23.56 -8.09 -0.06
C TRP A 351 -23.70 -6.61 0.36
N PRO A 352 -22.65 -5.79 0.27
CA PRO A 352 -22.76 -4.35 0.50
C PRO A 352 -23.78 -3.68 -0.43
N SER A 353 -24.22 -2.47 -0.08
CA SER A 353 -25.04 -1.67 -1.00
C SER A 353 -24.31 -1.46 -2.35
N PRO A 354 -25.02 -1.37 -3.48
CA PRO A 354 -24.43 -1.00 -4.75
C PRO A 354 -23.70 0.36 -4.68
N TRP A 355 -22.78 0.58 -5.63
CA TRP A 355 -22.23 1.90 -5.88
C TRP A 355 -23.23 2.75 -6.70
N PRO A 356 -23.43 4.05 -6.38
CA PRO A 356 -22.69 4.88 -5.41
C PRO A 356 -23.25 4.94 -3.99
N GLU A 357 -24.37 4.27 -3.70
CA GLU A 357 -25.06 4.37 -2.40
C GLU A 357 -24.16 3.98 -1.23
N ARG A 358 -23.28 2.99 -1.42
CA ARG A 358 -22.31 2.55 -0.40
C ARG A 358 -21.40 3.66 0.12
N LEU A 359 -21.15 4.73 -0.62
CA LEU A 359 -20.26 5.81 -0.20
C LEU A 359 -20.78 6.59 1.02
N ILE A 360 -22.12 6.68 1.14
CA ILE A 360 -22.83 7.51 2.12
C ILE A 360 -23.55 6.65 3.16
N ASN A 361 -23.99 5.45 2.79
CA ASN A 361 -24.66 4.53 3.71
C ASN A 361 -23.73 4.17 4.88
N THR A 362 -24.31 4.03 6.08
CA THR A 362 -23.57 3.62 7.27
C THR A 362 -22.91 2.25 7.02
N PRO A 363 -21.57 2.16 7.14
CA PRO A 363 -20.83 0.91 6.99
C PRO A 363 -21.34 -0.19 7.93
N GLN A 364 -21.41 -1.43 7.42
CA GLN A 364 -21.85 -2.56 8.23
C GLN A 364 -20.85 -2.87 9.35
N SER A 365 -19.55 -2.64 9.10
CA SER A 365 -18.52 -2.83 10.12
C SER A 365 -18.68 -1.94 11.37
N LEU A 366 -19.47 -0.86 11.29
CA LEU A 366 -19.72 0.08 12.39
C LEU A 366 -20.98 -0.25 13.21
N SER A 367 -21.76 -1.26 12.83
CA SER A 367 -23.08 -1.51 13.46
C SER A 367 -23.02 -2.05 14.90
N ALA A 368 -21.83 -2.37 15.42
CA ALA A 368 -21.66 -2.99 16.74
C ALA A 368 -21.38 -1.97 17.87
N GLU A 369 -21.01 -0.73 17.55
CA GLU A 369 -20.55 0.26 18.52
C GLU A 369 -21.65 1.31 18.83
N PRO A 370 -21.89 1.68 20.11
CA PRO A 370 -22.79 2.78 20.47
C PRO A 370 -22.35 4.09 19.79
N ASP A 371 -23.32 4.86 19.29
CA ASP A 371 -23.11 6.19 18.66
C ASP A 371 -22.23 6.22 17.39
N ALA A 372 -21.80 5.06 16.87
CA ALA A 372 -20.93 4.99 15.69
C ALA A 372 -21.59 5.54 14.43
N GLU A 373 -22.91 5.33 14.27
CA GLU A 373 -23.67 5.88 13.15
C GLU A 373 -23.73 7.41 13.19
N GLU A 374 -24.00 8.01 14.35
CA GLU A 374 -24.06 9.46 14.49
C GLU A 374 -22.68 10.08 14.29
N THR A 375 -21.64 9.47 14.87
CA THR A 375 -20.24 9.87 14.69
C THR A 375 -19.84 9.83 13.21
N PHE A 376 -20.14 8.74 12.51
CA PHE A 376 -19.86 8.57 11.09
C PHE A 376 -20.56 9.63 10.22
N LYS A 377 -21.84 9.90 10.47
CA LYS A 377 -22.62 10.92 9.75
C LYS A 377 -22.13 12.33 10.07
N GLY A 378 -21.74 12.60 11.32
CA GLY A 378 -21.11 13.84 11.74
C GLY A 378 -19.82 14.10 10.99
N ASP A 379 -18.92 13.11 10.98
CA ASP A 379 -17.64 13.16 10.27
C ASP A 379 -17.83 13.36 8.75
N THR A 380 -18.75 12.63 8.13
CA THR A 380 -19.06 12.78 6.70
C THR A 380 -19.55 14.19 6.36
N ARG A 381 -20.44 14.78 7.18
CA ARG A 381 -20.93 16.15 6.97
C ARG A 381 -19.81 17.18 7.16
N HIS A 382 -19.00 17.02 8.20
CA HIS A 382 -17.87 17.90 8.49
C HIS A 382 -16.90 17.97 7.31
N TRP A 383 -16.45 16.82 6.80
CA TRP A 383 -15.52 16.76 5.68
C TRP A 383 -16.12 17.29 4.37
N SER A 384 -17.40 17.03 4.10
CA SER A 384 -18.09 17.58 2.94
C SER A 384 -18.10 19.11 2.94
N ALA A 385 -18.39 19.73 4.09
CA ALA A 385 -18.36 21.18 4.24
C ALA A 385 -16.93 21.70 4.13
N LEU A 386 -15.98 21.13 4.88
CA LEU A 386 -14.58 21.59 4.91
C LEU A 386 -13.92 21.53 3.52
N VAL A 387 -14.11 20.44 2.78
CA VAL A 387 -13.52 20.29 1.45
C VAL A 387 -14.12 21.28 0.46
N SER A 388 -15.44 21.43 0.47
CA SER A 388 -16.13 22.31 -0.48
C SER A 388 -15.89 23.80 -0.20
N GLU A 389 -15.91 24.20 1.07
CA GLU A 389 -15.84 25.62 1.48
C GLU A 389 -14.39 26.12 1.59
N VAL A 390 -13.47 25.25 2.04
CA VAL A 390 -12.09 25.66 2.33
C VAL A 390 -11.11 25.09 1.32
N TYR A 391 -11.08 23.77 1.11
CA TYR A 391 -9.96 23.14 0.41
C TYR A 391 -9.98 23.38 -1.10
N LEU A 392 -11.14 23.26 -1.74
CA LEU A 392 -11.24 23.37 -3.20
C LEU A 392 -11.05 24.80 -3.72
N GLY A 393 -11.34 25.82 -2.91
CA GLY A 393 -11.30 27.23 -3.35
C GLY A 393 -10.38 28.15 -2.55
N GLY A 394 -10.12 27.86 -1.27
CA GLY A 394 -9.51 28.82 -0.33
C GLY A 394 -7.99 28.70 -0.15
N LEU A 395 -7.39 27.59 -0.56
CA LEU A 395 -6.00 27.24 -0.18
C LEU A 395 -4.98 27.32 -1.32
N GLY A 396 -5.38 27.78 -2.51
CA GLY A 396 -4.47 27.97 -3.65
C GLY A 396 -3.86 26.68 -4.22
N ILE A 397 -4.44 25.52 -3.91
CA ILE A 397 -4.04 24.22 -4.46
C ILE A 397 -4.65 24.07 -5.86
N ASN A 398 -3.82 23.74 -6.84
CA ASN A 398 -4.31 23.40 -8.17
C ASN A 398 -4.81 21.95 -8.20
N TRP A 399 -6.08 21.74 -7.83
CA TRP A 399 -6.68 20.41 -7.80
C TRP A 399 -6.70 19.71 -9.17
N SER A 400 -6.65 20.46 -10.28
CA SER A 400 -6.59 19.88 -11.63
C SER A 400 -5.26 19.19 -11.95
N SER A 401 -4.17 19.51 -11.22
CA SER A 401 -2.88 18.84 -11.36
C SER A 401 -2.67 17.66 -10.41
N VAL A 402 -3.61 17.43 -9.48
CA VAL A 402 -3.51 16.36 -8.48
C VAL A 402 -4.17 15.09 -9.02
N ARG A 403 -3.40 14.02 -9.18
CA ARG A 403 -3.90 12.72 -9.67
C ARG A 403 -4.12 11.73 -8.53
N ASN A 404 -3.35 11.87 -7.45
CA ASN A 404 -3.48 11.03 -6.28
C ASN A 404 -3.11 11.73 -4.97
N VAL A 405 -3.80 11.32 -3.91
CA VAL A 405 -3.64 11.87 -2.56
C VAL A 405 -3.31 10.76 -1.56
N MET A 406 -2.39 11.03 -0.64
CA MET A 406 -2.22 10.25 0.58
C MET A 406 -2.95 10.96 1.71
N ASP A 407 -4.04 10.37 2.22
CA ASP A 407 -4.66 10.84 3.45
C ASP A 407 -4.03 10.11 4.63
N MET A 408 -3.17 10.79 5.36
CA MET A 408 -2.30 10.18 6.37
C MET A 408 -3.05 9.77 7.64
N ASN A 409 -4.25 10.30 7.87
CA ASN A 409 -5.08 10.02 9.04
C ASN A 409 -6.57 10.01 8.65
N ALA A 410 -6.98 8.97 7.94
CA ALA A 410 -8.21 9.00 7.17
C ALA A 410 -9.52 8.90 7.99
N GLY A 411 -9.46 8.50 9.26
CA GLY A 411 -10.67 8.26 10.06
C GLY A 411 -11.62 7.33 9.31
N TYR A 412 -12.84 7.77 9.03
CA TYR A 412 -13.84 6.99 8.29
C TYR A 412 -13.74 7.11 6.75
N GLY A 413 -12.68 7.73 6.21
CA GLY A 413 -12.48 7.97 4.78
C GLY A 413 -13.37 9.10 4.22
N SER A 414 -13.90 9.97 5.09
CA SER A 414 -14.85 11.01 4.71
C SER A 414 -14.21 12.12 3.88
N PHE A 415 -12.94 12.43 4.09
CA PHE A 415 -12.15 13.31 3.21
C PHE A 415 -12.12 12.77 1.77
N ALA A 416 -11.77 11.49 1.60
CA ALA A 416 -11.78 10.84 0.29
C ALA A 416 -13.18 10.78 -0.33
N ALA A 417 -14.22 10.55 0.49
CA ALA A 417 -15.60 10.57 0.03
C ALA A 417 -16.03 11.96 -0.48
N ALA A 418 -15.60 13.04 0.19
CA ALA A 418 -15.87 14.40 -0.24
C ALA A 418 -15.16 14.78 -1.56
N LEU A 419 -14.03 14.13 -1.86
CA LEU A 419 -13.27 14.31 -3.11
C LEU A 419 -13.71 13.39 -4.25
N ILE A 420 -14.75 12.55 -4.08
CA ILE A 420 -15.07 11.48 -5.04
C ILE A 420 -15.37 11.96 -6.47
N ASN A 421 -15.84 13.20 -6.62
CA ASN A 421 -16.16 13.80 -7.91
C ASN A 421 -14.94 14.43 -8.59
N GLN A 422 -13.79 14.48 -7.92
CA GLN A 422 -12.53 14.89 -8.52
C GLN A 422 -11.90 13.71 -9.26
N PRO A 423 -11.20 13.93 -10.39
CA PRO A 423 -10.57 12.87 -11.19
C PRO A 423 -9.26 12.37 -10.55
N LEU A 424 -9.31 12.02 -9.26
CA LEU A 424 -8.20 11.57 -8.45
C LEU A 424 -8.61 10.40 -7.56
N TRP A 425 -7.64 9.71 -6.99
CA TRP A 425 -7.88 8.70 -5.95
C TRP A 425 -7.13 9.06 -4.66
N VAL A 426 -7.65 8.57 -3.54
CA VAL A 426 -7.07 8.78 -2.21
C VAL A 426 -6.67 7.43 -1.63
N MET A 427 -5.41 7.28 -1.25
CA MET A 427 -5.00 6.20 -0.34
C MET A 427 -5.29 6.64 1.08
N ASN A 428 -6.27 5.99 1.70
CA ASN A 428 -6.67 6.29 3.06
C ASN A 428 -5.81 5.50 4.06
N VAL A 429 -5.03 6.19 4.87
CA VAL A 429 -4.18 5.56 5.87
C VAL A 429 -4.85 5.66 7.24
N VAL A 430 -5.05 4.52 7.90
CA VAL A 430 -5.49 4.46 9.30
C VAL A 430 -4.26 4.19 10.16
N PRO A 431 -3.79 5.17 10.96
CA PRO A 431 -2.63 4.95 11.80
C PRO A 431 -2.90 3.87 12.85
N ILE A 432 -1.94 2.99 13.14
CA ILE A 432 -2.13 1.82 14.02
C ILE A 432 -2.53 2.15 15.49
N HIS A 433 -2.46 3.42 15.87
CA HIS A 433 -2.76 3.94 17.21
C HIS A 433 -4.07 4.73 17.24
N ARG A 434 -4.83 4.73 16.14
CA ARG A 434 -6.16 5.32 16.03
C ARG A 434 -7.22 4.20 16.07
N PRO A 435 -8.50 4.55 16.33
CA PRO A 435 -9.58 3.57 16.23
C PRO A 435 -9.57 2.85 14.88
N ASP A 436 -9.86 1.56 14.90
CA ASP A 436 -9.88 0.76 13.68
C ASP A 436 -11.10 1.08 12.82
N THR A 437 -10.89 1.93 11.83
CA THR A 437 -11.92 2.39 10.90
C THR A 437 -11.69 1.92 9.47
N LEU A 438 -10.67 1.09 9.22
CA LEU A 438 -10.28 0.74 7.85
C LEU A 438 -11.31 -0.15 7.16
N SER A 439 -11.94 -1.06 7.90
CA SER A 439 -13.07 -1.84 7.40
C SER A 439 -14.21 -0.95 6.92
N ALA A 440 -14.51 0.14 7.65
CA ALA A 440 -15.53 1.12 7.28
C ALA A 440 -15.16 1.86 5.99
N ILE A 441 -13.89 2.20 5.78
CA ILE A 441 -13.39 2.80 4.53
C ILE A 441 -13.64 1.85 3.34
N PHE A 442 -13.34 0.56 3.50
CA PHE A 442 -13.59 -0.43 2.45
C PHE A 442 -15.09 -0.67 2.20
N ASP A 443 -15.93 -0.66 3.25
CA ASP A 443 -17.39 -0.78 3.12
C ASP A 443 -17.99 0.38 2.31
N ARG A 444 -17.40 1.57 2.41
CA ARG A 444 -17.73 2.73 1.55
C ARG A 444 -17.30 2.57 0.10
N GLY A 445 -16.50 1.53 -0.18
CA GLY A 445 -15.96 1.31 -1.50
C GLY A 445 -14.73 2.12 -1.86
N LEU A 446 -14.00 2.58 -0.84
CA LEU A 446 -12.74 3.31 -0.96
C LEU A 446 -11.58 2.33 -0.71
N ILE A 447 -10.34 2.81 -0.89
CA ILE A 447 -9.13 2.02 -0.67
C ILE A 447 -8.33 2.58 0.50
N GLY A 448 -7.63 1.72 1.23
CA GLY A 448 -6.77 2.16 2.31
C GLY A 448 -5.85 1.08 2.86
N THR A 449 -5.05 1.45 3.86
CA THR A 449 -4.12 0.57 4.57
C THR A 449 -3.90 1.04 6.00
N TYR A 450 -3.51 0.12 6.88
CA TYR A 450 -2.91 0.50 8.15
C TYR A 450 -1.45 0.93 7.96
N HIS A 451 -0.96 1.82 8.82
CA HIS A 451 0.45 2.18 8.86
C HIS A 451 0.90 2.74 10.22
N ASP A 452 2.17 2.49 10.59
CA ASP A 452 2.85 3.22 11.67
C ASP A 452 3.75 4.29 11.05
N TRP A 453 3.38 5.56 11.24
CA TRP A 453 4.13 6.71 10.71
C TRP A 453 5.48 6.97 11.39
N CYS A 454 5.85 6.18 12.41
CA CYS A 454 7.22 6.15 12.91
C CYS A 454 8.18 5.32 12.04
N GLU A 455 7.64 4.57 11.08
CA GLU A 455 8.38 3.83 10.06
C GLU A 455 8.13 4.41 8.67
N SER A 456 8.97 4.06 7.69
CA SER A 456 8.73 4.44 6.29
C SER A 456 7.59 3.64 5.65
N PHE A 457 6.81 4.34 4.82
CA PHE A 457 5.68 3.79 4.07
C PHE A 457 6.14 2.90 2.92
N ASN A 458 5.38 1.84 2.64
CA ASN A 458 5.65 0.85 1.61
C ASN A 458 5.33 1.35 0.18
N THR A 459 6.00 2.41 -0.23
CA THR A 459 5.87 2.97 -1.57
C THR A 459 7.20 3.46 -2.12
N TYR A 460 7.30 3.58 -3.44
CA TYR A 460 8.44 4.23 -4.08
C TYR A 460 8.53 5.71 -3.68
N PRO A 461 9.71 6.31 -3.72
CA PRO A 461 9.81 7.76 -3.58
C PRO A 461 9.00 8.49 -4.67
N ARG A 462 8.51 9.70 -4.38
CA ARG A 462 7.80 10.57 -5.32
C ARG A 462 6.52 9.89 -5.86
N THR A 463 5.68 9.39 -4.96
CA THR A 463 4.46 8.63 -5.27
C THR A 463 3.19 9.47 -5.28
N TYR A 464 3.10 10.51 -4.44
CA TYR A 464 1.85 11.25 -4.25
C TYR A 464 1.98 12.69 -4.73
N ASP A 465 0.92 13.20 -5.37
CA ASP A 465 0.83 14.59 -5.80
C ASP A 465 0.38 15.50 -4.63
N LEU A 466 -0.34 14.95 -3.65
CA LEU A 466 -0.73 15.65 -2.43
C LEU A 466 -0.64 14.74 -1.20
N LEU A 467 -0.06 15.26 -0.11
CA LEU A 467 -0.15 14.67 1.23
C LEU A 467 -1.15 15.46 2.06
N HIS A 468 -2.14 14.78 2.63
CA HIS A 468 -3.13 15.37 3.51
C HIS A 468 -2.95 14.82 4.94
N SER A 469 -3.00 15.70 5.92
CA SER A 469 -2.85 15.35 7.32
C SER A 469 -3.75 16.21 8.19
N SER A 470 -4.70 15.58 8.90
CA SER A 470 -5.57 16.25 9.86
C SER A 470 -5.31 15.71 11.27
N PHE A 471 -4.82 16.58 12.16
CA PHE A 471 -4.55 16.33 13.58
C PHE A 471 -3.69 15.09 13.89
N LEU A 472 -2.80 14.72 12.96
CA LEU A 472 -1.90 13.58 13.07
C LEU A 472 -0.56 13.96 13.71
N LEU A 473 0.04 15.08 13.27
CA LEU A 473 1.43 15.42 13.58
C LEU A 473 1.63 15.73 15.06
N ARG A 474 0.63 16.35 15.71
CA ARG A 474 0.65 16.60 17.17
C ARG A 474 0.94 15.33 17.97
N ASN A 475 0.31 14.21 17.58
CA ASN A 475 0.42 12.93 18.29
C ASN A 475 1.71 12.19 17.91
N LEU A 476 2.11 12.25 16.64
CA LEU A 476 3.33 11.61 16.17
C LEU A 476 4.58 12.21 16.82
N SER A 477 4.59 13.52 17.06
CA SER A 477 5.73 14.21 17.65
C SER A 477 6.08 13.75 19.08
N MET A 478 5.18 13.04 19.76
CA MET A 478 5.41 12.41 21.06
C MET A 478 5.98 10.98 20.96
N ARG A 479 5.85 10.34 19.80
CA ARG A 479 6.21 8.92 19.60
C ARG A 479 7.51 8.73 18.85
N CYS A 480 7.81 9.59 17.89
CA CYS A 480 8.97 9.45 17.03
C CYS A 480 9.50 10.80 16.58
N ASP A 481 10.72 10.74 16.02
CA ASP A 481 11.43 11.92 15.57
C ASP A 481 10.71 12.58 14.39
N ILE A 482 10.25 13.81 14.61
CA ILE A 482 9.52 14.60 13.62
C ILE A 482 10.37 14.91 12.38
N ILE A 483 11.71 14.93 12.50
CA ILE A 483 12.62 15.11 11.36
C ILE A 483 12.57 13.87 10.46
N ALA A 484 12.47 12.67 11.03
CA ALA A 484 12.32 11.43 10.26
C ALA A 484 10.95 11.39 9.55
N VAL A 485 9.89 11.87 10.20
CA VAL A 485 8.57 12.02 9.58
C VAL A 485 8.62 13.01 8.41
N ALA A 486 9.29 14.15 8.58
CA ALA A 486 9.48 15.13 7.51
C ALA A 486 10.31 14.56 6.33
N ALA A 487 11.35 13.78 6.62
CA ALA A 487 12.13 13.07 5.59
C ALA A 487 11.26 12.06 4.82
N GLU A 488 10.36 11.34 5.50
CA GLU A 488 9.42 10.42 4.87
C GLU A 488 8.39 11.17 4.00
N MET A 489 7.86 12.29 4.49
CA MET A 489 6.96 13.16 3.72
C MET A 489 7.64 13.70 2.46
N ASP A 490 8.90 14.14 2.54
CA ASP A 490 9.71 14.49 1.37
C ASP A 490 9.86 13.26 0.46
N ARG A 491 10.25 12.11 0.99
CA ARG A 491 10.48 10.92 0.18
C ARG A 491 9.26 10.56 -0.67
N ILE A 492 8.05 10.55 -0.10
CA ILE A 492 6.84 10.09 -0.80
C ILE A 492 6.14 11.17 -1.64
N LEU A 493 6.31 12.46 -1.32
CA LEU A 493 5.72 13.56 -2.09
C LEU A 493 6.52 13.85 -3.37
N ARG A 494 5.85 14.10 -4.49
CA ARG A 494 6.51 14.52 -5.74
C ARG A 494 7.02 15.97 -5.65
N PRO A 495 8.16 16.29 -6.28
CA PRO A 495 8.48 17.69 -6.58
C PRO A 495 7.34 18.35 -7.37
N GLY A 496 6.95 19.56 -6.97
CA GLY A 496 5.75 20.26 -7.43
C GLY A 496 4.44 19.83 -6.76
N GLY A 497 4.48 18.84 -5.87
CA GLY A 497 3.32 18.37 -5.11
C GLY A 497 3.01 19.23 -3.88
N TYR A 498 1.84 18.98 -3.29
CA TYR A 498 1.29 19.75 -2.19
C TYR A 498 1.30 18.99 -0.86
N LEU A 499 1.56 19.70 0.22
CA LEU A 499 1.27 19.26 1.57
C LEU A 499 0.13 20.10 2.12
N LEU A 500 -0.92 19.47 2.62
CA LEU A 500 -2.01 20.11 3.31
C LEU A 500 -2.11 19.55 4.73
N VAL A 501 -1.80 20.37 5.72
CA VAL A 501 -1.85 20.02 7.14
C VAL A 501 -2.91 20.87 7.84
N GLN A 502 -3.83 20.22 8.54
CA GLN A 502 -4.69 20.84 9.53
C GLN A 502 -4.25 20.33 10.91
N ASP A 503 -3.67 21.18 11.76
CA ASP A 503 -3.25 20.79 13.10
C ASP A 503 -3.25 21.98 14.06
N THR A 504 -2.79 21.79 15.31
CA THR A 504 -2.64 22.89 16.27
C THR A 504 -1.58 23.89 15.80
N ILE A 505 -1.74 25.16 16.17
CA ILE A 505 -0.76 26.21 15.85
C ILE A 505 0.64 25.85 16.38
N GLU A 506 0.73 25.25 17.57
CA GLU A 506 1.98 24.75 18.16
C GLU A 506 2.69 23.74 17.24
N THR A 507 1.92 22.80 16.67
CA THR A 507 2.44 21.78 15.75
C THR A 507 2.87 22.41 14.43
N ILE A 508 2.07 23.35 13.90
CA ILE A 508 2.38 24.09 12.67
C ILE A 508 3.66 24.90 12.84
N THR A 509 3.81 25.63 13.95
CA THR A 509 5.03 26.39 14.27
C THR A 509 6.24 25.49 14.41
N LYS A 510 6.09 24.28 14.95
CA LYS A 510 7.19 23.30 15.09
C LYS A 510 7.62 22.67 13.76
N ILE A 511 6.69 22.33 12.87
CA ILE A 511 7.01 21.66 11.59
C ILE A 511 7.47 22.65 10.52
N THR A 512 7.02 23.90 10.56
CA THR A 512 7.34 24.95 9.58
C THR A 512 8.85 25.13 9.34
N PRO A 513 9.72 25.33 10.37
CA PRO A 513 11.16 25.50 10.14
C PRO A 513 11.81 24.26 9.52
N ILE A 514 11.33 23.05 9.83
CA ILE A 514 11.82 21.79 9.25
C ILE A 514 11.47 21.72 7.75
N LEU A 515 10.26 22.11 7.36
CA LEU A 515 9.88 22.13 5.95
C LEU A 515 10.58 23.26 5.18
N LYS A 516 10.81 24.42 5.81
CA LYS A 516 11.63 25.50 5.23
C LYS A 516 13.07 25.05 5.00
N SER A 517 13.68 24.26 5.90
CA SER A 517 15.04 23.75 5.70
C SER A 517 15.15 22.76 4.53
N LEU A 518 14.05 22.11 4.15
CA LEU A 518 13.92 21.33 2.91
C LEU A 518 13.66 22.20 1.66
N GLN A 519 13.68 23.53 1.79
CA GLN A 519 13.36 24.51 0.74
C GLN A 519 11.92 24.41 0.21
N TRP A 520 10.97 24.02 1.06
CA TRP A 520 9.55 24.01 0.68
C TRP A 520 8.97 25.41 0.78
N SER A 521 8.06 25.76 -0.15
CA SER A 521 7.28 26.99 -0.05
C SER A 521 6.08 26.75 0.87
N ILE A 522 6.02 27.47 1.99
CA ILE A 522 5.00 27.28 3.03
C ILE A 522 4.07 28.50 3.12
N LYS A 523 2.77 28.26 3.22
CA LYS A 523 1.74 29.27 3.50
C LYS A 523 0.85 28.76 4.63
N VAL A 524 0.61 29.61 5.63
CA VAL A 524 -0.32 29.31 6.72
C VAL A 524 -1.58 30.14 6.55
N HIS A 525 -2.73 29.48 6.59
CA HIS A 525 -4.06 30.08 6.42
C HIS A 525 -4.85 29.92 7.72
N GLN A 526 -5.40 31.04 8.21
CA GLN A 526 -6.28 31.09 9.39
C GLN A 526 -5.68 30.42 10.64
N GLU A 527 -4.35 30.40 10.78
CA GLU A 527 -3.60 29.76 11.89
C GLU A 527 -3.93 28.28 12.13
N GLN A 528 -4.62 27.63 11.19
CA GLN A 528 -5.13 26.27 11.32
C GLN A 528 -4.69 25.37 10.17
N PHE A 529 -4.44 25.94 8.98
CA PHE A 529 -4.09 25.18 7.78
C PHE A 529 -2.70 25.59 7.29
N LEU A 530 -1.79 24.63 7.19
CA LEU A 530 -0.51 24.79 6.52
C LEU A 530 -0.58 24.16 5.13
N VAL A 531 -0.25 24.95 4.12
CA VAL A 531 -0.10 24.52 2.73
C VAL A 531 1.37 24.63 2.35
N GLY A 532 2.00 23.50 2.06
CA GLY A 532 3.36 23.41 1.55
C GLY A 532 3.40 23.04 0.08
N THR A 533 4.35 23.58 -0.67
CA THR A 533 4.70 23.11 -2.02
C THR A 533 6.15 22.66 -2.02
N LYS A 534 6.39 21.42 -2.42
CA LYS A 534 7.72 20.83 -2.46
C LYS A 534 8.45 21.24 -3.76
N ASP A 535 9.67 21.74 -3.63
CA ASP A 535 10.53 22.07 -4.78
C ASP A 535 11.42 20.88 -5.21
N PHE A 536 12.25 21.08 -6.23
CA PHE A 536 13.23 20.14 -6.76
C PHE A 536 14.55 20.13 -5.97
N TRP A 537 14.68 21.00 -4.96
CA TRP A 537 15.91 21.15 -4.20
C TRP A 537 16.38 19.84 -3.56
N ARG A 538 17.70 19.66 -3.55
CA ARG A 538 18.43 18.60 -2.87
C ARG A 538 19.76 19.16 -2.35
N PRO A 539 20.27 18.67 -1.21
CA PRO A 539 21.58 19.08 -0.72
C PRO A 539 22.66 18.64 -1.72
N ASP A 540 23.71 19.44 -1.85
CA ASP A 540 24.85 19.09 -2.69
C ASP A 540 25.45 17.77 -2.22
N ALA A 541 25.68 16.85 -3.15
CA ALA A 541 26.50 15.68 -2.87
C ALA A 541 27.91 16.21 -2.63
N GLY A 542 28.29 16.43 -1.36
CA GLY A 542 29.64 16.84 -1.00
C GLY A 542 30.66 16.01 -1.79
N ASN A 543 31.53 16.69 -2.54
CA ASN A 543 32.55 16.08 -3.41
C ASN A 543 33.50 15.18 -2.63
#